data_AF-A0A3S8Z7Y6-F1
#
_entry.id   AF-A0A3S8Z7Y6-F1
#
_cell.length_a   1.000
_cell.length_b   1.000
_cell.length_c   1.000
_cell.angle_alpha   90.00
_cell.angle_beta   90.00
_cell.angle_gamma   90.00
#
_symmetry.space_group_name_H-M   'P 1'
#
loop_
_entity.id
_entity.type
_entity.pdbx_description
1 polymer ?
#
loop_
_entity_poly.entity_id
_entity_poly.type
_entity_poly.pdbx_seq_one_letter_code
_entity_poly.pdbx_strand_id
1 'polypeptide(L)'
;MRNAKRALALVTAGAFALGGLAACGNDDEGGSGDAADGSVYFLNWKPESEETYNEIASAYTEETGVPVKVVTAASGTYEQTLKSEVTKSEAPTLFQINGPMGLKNWQSYALELDDTEFAQDLNDPGLALKGEDGKIYGVPLAVEGYGLIYNQAIFEDYFAMDGAKASSMDDISDFDSFKAVVEDMQARADELGIEGVFAATSLATGEEWRWQTHLANIPVYWEYEEAGVTDMEEIGFTHAENYKNIFDLYLENSTVEPALTPSKTVTDSMQEFATGKVAMVQNGNWAWSQIKDIEGNVVAEEDIKFMPIYTGVEGEESKGINIGTEAFMAVNARASEADQQATIDFVNWLFSSEEGMQYVTEDLGFIAPFKSFGDSTPSDPLAVEINAYMTDPDREPIPWVFTTFPSQAFKEDFGQALAQYASGNVEWDEVVDTFVNSWAREKANLG
;
A
#
# COMPACT_ATOMS: atom_id res chain seq x y z
N MET A 1 39.12 17.99 -26.66
CA MET A 1 40.42 17.28 -26.73
C MET A 1 41.32 17.79 -25.61
N ARG A 2 41.70 16.89 -24.68
CA ARG A 2 42.91 16.85 -23.82
C ARG A 2 43.21 18.08 -22.93
N ASN A 3 43.56 18.02 -21.64
CA ASN A 3 43.87 16.98 -20.65
C ASN A 3 43.98 17.73 -19.29
N ALA A 4 43.31 17.27 -18.23
CA ALA A 4 43.89 16.59 -17.06
C ALA A 4 44.54 17.45 -15.93
N LYS A 5 43.84 17.47 -14.79
CA LYS A 5 44.26 17.22 -13.37
C LYS A 5 45.55 17.83 -12.80
N ARG A 6 45.40 18.54 -11.66
CA ARG A 6 46.16 18.47 -10.37
C ARG A 6 45.62 19.59 -9.44
N ALA A 7 44.88 19.31 -8.37
CA ALA A 7 45.30 18.88 -7.03
C ALA A 7 45.99 19.97 -6.17
N LEU A 8 45.21 20.45 -5.17
CA LEU A 8 45.55 20.74 -3.76
C LEU A 8 46.53 21.88 -3.40
N ALA A 9 46.08 22.86 -2.57
CA ALA A 9 46.53 23.05 -1.18
C ALA A 9 46.21 24.43 -0.55
N LEU A 10 45.91 24.38 0.76
CA LEU A 10 46.18 25.35 1.86
C LEU A 10 45.17 26.44 2.28
N VAL A 11 44.40 26.09 3.33
CA VAL A 11 44.38 26.68 4.70
C VAL A 11 44.50 28.21 4.83
N THR A 12 43.48 28.85 5.42
CA THR A 12 43.70 29.85 6.49
C THR A 12 42.51 29.90 7.46
N ALA A 13 42.78 29.62 8.73
CA ALA A 13 41.88 29.85 9.85
C ALA A 13 41.94 31.32 10.28
N GLY A 14 40.81 31.88 10.72
CA GLY A 14 40.75 33.21 11.31
C GLY A 14 39.54 33.34 12.23
N ALA A 15 39.73 32.98 13.49
CA ALA A 15 38.79 33.23 14.57
C ALA A 15 38.77 34.73 14.92
N PHE A 16 37.59 35.31 15.09
CA PHE A 16 37.39 36.50 15.91
C PHE A 16 36.27 36.25 16.90
N ALA A 17 36.63 36.32 18.17
CA ALA A 17 35.77 36.09 19.31
C ALA A 17 35.48 37.43 20.04
N LEU A 18 34.25 37.53 20.53
CA LEU A 18 33.81 38.09 21.82
C LEU A 18 33.68 39.61 22.05
N GLY A 19 32.47 39.95 22.51
CA GLY A 19 32.14 40.97 23.52
C GLY A 19 31.70 42.31 22.95
N GLY A 20 30.52 42.88 23.23
CA GLY A 20 29.50 42.66 24.25
C GLY A 20 28.91 44.03 24.62
N LEU A 21 27.62 44.08 24.99
CA LEU A 21 27.01 44.91 26.06
C LEU A 21 25.54 45.26 25.76
N ALA A 22 24.70 44.87 26.71
CA ALA A 22 23.31 45.29 26.89
C ALA A 22 23.20 46.74 27.40
N ALA A 23 22.10 47.43 27.08
CA ALA A 23 21.32 48.27 28.02
C ALA A 23 20.13 49.00 27.33
N CYS A 24 18.92 48.71 27.85
CA CYS A 24 17.69 49.53 28.00
C CYS A 24 17.10 50.23 26.76
N GLY A 25 15.81 50.13 26.40
CA GLY A 25 14.59 49.88 27.18
C GLY A 25 13.66 51.10 27.06
N ASN A 26 12.55 50.99 26.33
CA ASN A 26 11.27 51.66 26.62
C ASN A 26 10.15 51.03 25.78
N ASP A 27 9.06 50.70 26.47
CA ASP A 27 7.84 50.02 26.03
C ASP A 27 7.15 50.67 24.82
N ASP A 28 6.67 49.81 23.91
CA ASP A 28 5.35 49.94 23.31
C ASP A 28 4.82 48.55 22.90
N GLU A 29 3.58 48.28 23.28
CA GLU A 29 2.85 47.01 23.21
C GLU A 29 2.65 46.49 21.77
N GLY A 30 2.79 45.17 21.59
CA GLY A 30 2.49 44.52 20.31
C GLY A 30 2.51 43.00 20.37
N GLY A 31 1.44 42.40 20.91
CA GLY A 31 1.00 41.03 20.63
C GLY A 31 1.89 39.89 21.11
N SER A 32 1.70 39.44 22.36
CA SER A 32 2.07 38.09 22.77
C SER A 32 1.13 37.10 22.08
N GLY A 33 1.54 36.53 20.96
CA GLY A 33 1.08 35.19 20.61
C GLY A 33 1.65 34.24 21.66
N ASP A 34 0.81 33.50 22.36
CA ASP A 34 1.28 32.44 23.25
C ASP A 34 2.19 31.52 22.43
N ALA A 35 3.40 31.26 22.93
CA ALA A 35 4.25 30.24 22.33
C ALA A 35 3.50 28.91 22.45
N ALA A 36 3.39 28.16 21.35
CA ALA A 36 2.77 26.84 21.37
C ALA A 36 3.44 25.97 22.46
N ASP A 37 2.63 25.34 23.30
CA ASP A 37 3.12 24.57 24.46
C ASP A 37 3.74 23.23 24.03
N GLY A 38 3.50 22.78 22.78
CA GLY A 38 4.03 21.56 22.18
C GLY A 38 4.35 21.69 20.70
N SER A 39 4.89 20.61 20.12
CA SER A 39 5.34 20.52 18.73
C SER A 39 5.06 19.15 18.13
N VAL A 40 5.01 19.08 16.80
CA VAL A 40 4.87 17.81 16.06
C VAL A 40 6.17 17.50 15.34
N TYR A 41 6.69 16.29 15.57
CA TYR A 41 7.74 15.71 14.74
C TYR A 41 7.21 14.43 14.10
N PHE A 42 6.89 14.53 12.80
CA PHE A 42 6.45 13.42 11.97
C PHE A 42 7.62 12.75 11.23
N LEU A 43 7.80 11.45 11.46
CA LEU A 43 8.65 10.58 10.64
C LEU A 43 7.82 9.87 9.56
N ASN A 44 7.91 10.39 8.34
CA ASN A 44 7.19 9.93 7.16
C ASN A 44 7.85 8.71 6.49
N TRP A 45 7.03 7.72 6.13
CA TRP A 45 7.40 6.51 5.42
C TRP A 45 7.54 6.70 3.91
N LYS A 46 6.72 7.58 3.29
CA LYS A 46 6.55 7.70 1.83
C LYS A 46 7.39 8.84 1.25
N PRO A 47 8.59 8.59 0.64
CA PRO A 47 9.44 9.62 0.02
C PRO A 47 8.69 10.51 -0.98
N GLU A 48 7.78 9.91 -1.74
CA GLU A 48 6.97 10.57 -2.75
C GLU A 48 6.03 11.64 -2.19
N SER A 49 5.65 11.55 -0.91
CA SER A 49 4.77 12.51 -0.24
C SER A 49 5.51 13.59 0.55
N GLU A 50 6.85 13.64 0.50
CA GLU A 50 7.65 14.56 1.33
C GLU A 50 7.31 16.03 1.09
N GLU A 51 7.19 16.45 -0.18
CA GLU A 51 6.87 17.83 -0.53
C GLU A 51 5.49 18.22 0.00
N THR A 52 4.47 17.40 -0.28
CA THR A 52 3.10 17.60 0.20
C THR A 52 3.03 17.67 1.72
N TYR A 53 3.72 16.79 2.45
CA TYR A 53 3.72 16.85 3.91
C TYR A 53 4.40 18.10 4.48
N ASN A 54 5.40 18.65 3.79
CA ASN A 54 6.01 19.93 4.20
C ASN A 54 5.05 21.11 3.96
N GLU A 55 4.22 21.06 2.92
CA GLU A 55 3.16 22.04 2.68
C GLU A 55 2.08 21.95 3.76
N ILE A 56 1.58 20.75 4.05
CA ILE A 56 0.63 20.46 5.14
C ILE A 56 1.17 20.98 6.49
N ALA A 57 2.43 20.68 6.79
CA ALA A 57 3.09 21.15 8.00
C ALA A 57 3.12 22.69 8.08
N SER A 58 3.36 23.36 6.96
CA SER A 58 3.38 24.81 6.88
C SER A 58 1.99 25.42 7.06
N ALA A 59 0.97 24.87 6.40
CA ALA A 59 -0.42 25.32 6.51
C ALA A 59 -0.93 25.21 7.96
N TYR A 60 -0.75 24.05 8.59
CA TYR A 60 -1.13 23.86 9.99
C TYR A 60 -0.37 24.79 10.95
N THR A 61 0.93 25.00 10.72
CA THR A 61 1.73 25.92 11.53
C THR A 61 1.26 27.37 11.35
N GLU A 62 0.88 27.79 10.14
CA GLU A 62 0.35 29.12 9.87
C GLU A 62 -1.01 29.35 10.54
N GLU A 63 -1.89 28.35 10.52
CA GLU A 63 -3.22 28.43 11.14
C GLU A 63 -3.15 28.42 12.68
N THR A 64 -2.35 27.52 13.25
CA THR A 64 -2.41 27.21 14.69
C THR A 64 -1.26 27.79 15.50
N GLY A 65 -0.14 28.14 14.86
CA GLY A 65 1.11 28.50 15.51
C GLY A 65 1.90 27.31 16.09
N VAL A 66 1.40 26.08 15.96
CA VAL A 66 2.08 24.86 16.44
C VAL A 66 3.12 24.42 15.40
N PRO A 67 4.41 24.30 15.75
CA PRO A 67 5.44 23.92 14.79
C PRO A 67 5.35 22.44 14.43
N VAL A 68 5.34 22.16 13.12
CA VAL A 68 5.39 20.79 12.56
C VAL A 68 6.69 20.59 11.80
N LYS A 69 7.42 19.53 12.15
CA LYS A 69 8.63 19.08 11.46
C LYS A 69 8.37 17.73 10.81
N VAL A 70 8.62 17.64 9.51
CA VAL A 70 8.59 16.38 8.75
C VAL A 70 10.01 15.91 8.47
N VAL A 71 10.28 14.63 8.70
CA VAL A 71 11.48 13.94 8.21
C VAL A 71 11.03 12.70 7.47
N THR A 72 11.58 12.47 6.28
CA THR A 72 11.20 11.34 5.45
C THR A 72 12.34 10.33 5.39
N ALA A 73 12.02 9.04 5.61
CA ALA A 73 12.98 7.97 5.42
C ALA A 73 13.21 7.71 3.92
N ALA A 74 14.38 7.20 3.53
CA ALA A 74 14.57 6.72 2.17
C ALA A 74 13.75 5.44 1.92
N SER A 75 13.39 5.20 0.65
CA SER A 75 12.63 4.02 0.25
C SER A 75 13.30 2.73 0.75
N GLY A 76 12.53 1.86 1.40
CA GLY A 76 13.00 0.60 1.99
C GLY A 76 13.83 0.74 3.28
N THR A 77 14.06 1.95 3.80
CA THR A 77 14.90 2.15 5.01
C THR A 77 14.12 2.61 6.24
N TYR A 78 12.79 2.67 6.19
CA TYR A 78 11.95 3.24 7.25
C TYR A 78 12.26 2.68 8.64
N GLU A 79 12.23 1.35 8.81
CA GLU A 79 12.49 0.69 10.09
C GLU A 79 13.88 1.01 10.66
N GLN A 80 14.90 1.14 9.79
CA GLN A 80 16.25 1.52 10.23
C GLN A 80 16.28 2.98 10.70
N THR A 81 15.63 3.87 9.95
CA THR A 81 15.50 5.28 10.30
C THR A 81 14.75 5.44 11.62
N LEU A 82 13.59 4.80 11.78
CA LEU A 82 12.79 4.86 13.01
C LEU A 82 13.61 4.42 14.23
N LYS A 83 14.31 3.27 14.15
CA LYS A 83 15.24 2.81 15.21
C LYS A 83 16.29 3.84 15.59
N SER A 84 16.80 4.61 14.63
CA SER A 84 17.75 5.68 14.92
C SER A 84 17.10 6.91 15.55
N GLU A 85 15.94 7.32 15.05
CA GLU A 85 15.26 8.57 15.43
C GLU A 85 14.65 8.47 16.83
N VAL A 86 14.00 7.35 17.17
CA VAL A 86 13.36 7.14 18.49
C VAL A 86 14.31 7.14 19.68
N THR A 87 15.63 7.02 19.43
CA THR A 87 16.66 7.05 20.48
C THR A 87 17.21 8.44 20.74
N LYS A 88 16.85 9.44 19.93
CA LYS A 88 17.29 10.82 20.10
C LYS A 88 16.56 11.51 21.25
N SER A 89 17.15 12.58 21.78
CA SER A 89 16.49 13.44 22.78
C SER A 89 15.24 14.13 22.23
N GLU A 90 15.25 14.42 20.93
CA GLU A 90 14.11 14.91 20.15
C GLU A 90 13.65 13.79 19.22
N ALA A 91 12.95 12.80 19.80
CA ALA A 91 12.39 11.68 19.05
C ALA A 91 11.12 12.13 18.27
N PRO A 92 10.73 11.42 17.19
CA PRO A 92 9.47 11.66 16.52
C PRO A 92 8.30 11.54 17.50
N THR A 93 7.36 12.47 17.43
CA THR A 93 6.11 12.44 18.20
C THR A 93 5.03 11.67 17.45
N LEU A 94 5.15 11.63 16.12
CA LEU A 94 4.29 10.92 15.19
C LEU A 94 5.14 10.00 14.30
N PHE A 95 4.81 8.72 14.27
CA PHE A 95 5.51 7.72 13.45
C PHE A 95 4.53 6.67 12.95
N GLN A 96 4.98 5.80 12.05
CA GLN A 96 4.20 4.75 11.44
C GLN A 96 4.66 3.38 11.93
N ILE A 97 3.72 2.48 12.16
CA ILE A 97 3.96 1.09 12.54
C ILE A 97 3.52 0.20 11.37
N ASN A 98 4.39 -0.72 10.97
CA ASN A 98 4.09 -1.70 9.92
C ASN A 98 3.24 -2.86 10.44
N GLY A 99 1.92 -2.66 10.47
CA GLY A 99 0.98 -3.69 10.88
C GLY A 99 1.27 -4.37 12.23
N PRO A 100 0.67 -5.56 12.47
CA PRO A 100 0.82 -6.29 13.72
C PRO A 100 2.26 -6.70 14.04
N MET A 101 3.05 -7.08 13.02
CA MET A 101 4.46 -7.45 13.21
C MET A 101 5.33 -6.27 13.64
N GLY A 102 5.09 -5.08 13.09
CA GLY A 102 5.69 -3.84 13.55
C GLY A 102 5.28 -3.51 14.98
N LEU A 103 3.99 -3.71 15.33
CA LEU A 103 3.50 -3.41 16.67
C LEU A 103 4.24 -4.20 17.75
N LYS A 104 4.55 -5.49 17.51
CA LYS A 104 5.35 -6.30 18.46
C LYS A 104 6.68 -5.62 18.83
N ASN A 105 7.29 -4.89 17.91
CA ASN A 105 8.54 -4.15 18.15
C ASN A 105 8.31 -2.78 18.79
N TRP A 106 7.20 -2.11 18.44
CA TRP A 106 7.00 -0.68 18.70
C TRP A 106 5.93 -0.34 19.74
N GLN A 107 5.15 -1.30 20.23
CA GLN A 107 4.04 -1.05 21.18
C GLN A 107 4.50 -0.29 22.43
N SER A 108 5.69 -0.57 22.97
CA SER A 108 6.23 0.14 24.14
C SER A 108 6.60 1.62 23.90
N TYR A 109 6.52 2.08 22.65
CA TYR A 109 6.69 3.46 22.23
C TYR A 109 5.37 4.07 21.73
N ALA A 110 4.32 3.29 21.51
CA ALA A 110 3.04 3.76 21.00
C ALA A 110 2.09 4.11 22.15
N LEU A 111 1.46 5.28 22.05
CA LEU A 111 0.40 5.71 22.96
C LEU A 111 -0.88 4.91 22.67
N GLU A 112 -1.69 4.68 23.71
CA GLU A 112 -3.05 4.16 23.57
C GLU A 112 -3.94 5.24 22.95
N LEU A 113 -4.66 4.92 21.88
CA LEU A 113 -5.42 5.88 21.08
C LEU A 113 -6.94 5.67 21.15
N ASP A 114 -7.44 4.75 21.97
CA ASP A 114 -8.87 4.40 22.06
C ASP A 114 -9.80 5.61 22.29
N ASP A 115 -9.31 6.62 23.02
CA ASP A 115 -10.06 7.83 23.36
C ASP A 115 -9.82 9.00 22.38
N THR A 116 -9.01 8.84 21.33
CA THR A 116 -8.79 9.91 20.35
C THR A 116 -9.93 10.00 19.34
N GLU A 117 -10.25 11.23 18.92
CA GLU A 117 -11.33 11.49 17.95
C GLU A 117 -11.08 10.76 16.63
N PHE A 118 -9.88 10.89 16.05
CA PHE A 118 -9.53 10.18 14.81
C PHE A 118 -9.65 8.65 14.91
N ALA A 119 -9.35 8.03 16.06
CA ALA A 119 -9.52 6.58 16.22
C ALA A 119 -11.00 6.17 16.24
N GLN A 120 -11.86 6.98 16.87
CA GLN A 120 -13.30 6.75 16.95
C GLN A 120 -14.02 7.06 15.63
N ASP A 121 -13.42 7.91 14.79
CA ASP A 121 -13.97 8.32 13.51
C ASP A 121 -13.75 7.30 12.38
N LEU A 122 -13.00 6.22 12.60
CA LEU A 122 -12.86 5.15 11.61
C LEU A 122 -14.22 4.60 11.15
N ASN A 123 -14.37 4.41 9.83
CA ASN A 123 -15.54 3.77 9.21
C ASN A 123 -15.72 2.33 9.71
N ASP A 124 -14.61 1.61 9.84
CA ASP A 124 -14.53 0.30 10.47
C ASP A 124 -13.48 0.31 11.61
N PRO A 125 -13.88 0.17 12.88
CA PRO A 125 -12.97 0.01 14.01
C PRO A 125 -12.06 -1.23 13.95
N GLY A 126 -12.35 -2.18 13.05
CA GLY A 126 -11.51 -3.33 12.72
C GLY A 126 -10.21 -2.94 12.02
N LEU A 127 -10.19 -1.79 11.34
CA LEU A 127 -9.00 -1.26 10.65
C LEU A 127 -7.96 -0.68 11.62
N ALA A 128 -8.24 -0.57 12.91
CA ALA A 128 -7.26 -0.07 13.88
C ALA A 128 -6.21 -1.13 14.23
N LEU A 129 -4.95 -0.71 14.40
CA LEU A 129 -3.87 -1.58 14.84
C LEU A 129 -3.94 -1.78 16.35
N LYS A 130 -4.30 -3.00 16.77
CA LYS A 130 -4.52 -3.36 18.18
C LYS A 130 -3.42 -4.24 18.75
N GLY A 131 -3.09 -4.01 20.02
CA GLY A 131 -2.23 -4.88 20.80
C GLY A 131 -2.96 -6.15 21.25
N GLU A 132 -2.22 -7.11 21.81
CA GLU A 132 -2.81 -8.33 22.41
C GLU A 132 -3.75 -8.03 23.60
N ASP A 133 -3.63 -6.85 24.20
CA ASP A 133 -4.51 -6.33 25.23
C ASP A 133 -5.81 -5.73 24.69
N GLY A 134 -5.98 -5.72 23.36
CA GLY A 134 -7.16 -5.23 22.67
C GLY A 134 -7.23 -3.70 22.47
N LYS A 135 -6.20 -2.97 22.90
CA LYS A 135 -6.13 -1.51 22.83
C LYS A 135 -5.59 -1.03 21.49
N ILE A 136 -5.99 0.16 21.06
CA ILE A 136 -5.54 0.76 19.80
C ILE A 136 -4.19 1.46 20.02
N TYR A 137 -3.20 1.06 19.24
CA TYR A 137 -1.86 1.65 19.24
C TYR A 137 -1.49 2.29 17.91
N GLY A 138 -2.32 2.10 16.87
CA GLY A 138 -2.16 2.82 15.63
C GLY A 138 -3.45 2.90 14.82
N VAL A 139 -3.57 3.96 14.03
CA VAL A 139 -4.74 4.22 13.17
C VAL A 139 -4.27 4.41 11.73
N PRO A 140 -4.89 3.76 10.74
CA PRO A 140 -4.49 3.90 9.35
C PRO A 140 -4.79 5.29 8.80
N LEU A 141 -3.86 5.85 8.02
CA LEU A 141 -4.10 7.13 7.30
C LEU A 141 -4.79 6.94 5.97
N ALA A 142 -4.54 5.80 5.35
CA ALA A 142 -5.06 5.44 4.05
C ALA A 142 -5.38 3.96 4.08
N VAL A 143 -6.45 3.61 3.40
CA VAL A 143 -6.63 2.28 2.86
C VAL A 143 -6.20 2.28 1.41
N GLU A 144 -5.69 1.15 1.00
CA GLU A 144 -5.29 0.87 -0.36
C GLU A 144 -5.98 -0.42 -0.77
N GLY A 145 -6.08 -0.63 -2.09
CA GLY A 145 -6.80 -1.77 -2.62
C GLY A 145 -6.13 -2.33 -3.86
N TYR A 146 -6.22 -3.65 -4.02
CA TYR A 146 -5.80 -4.33 -5.23
C TYR A 146 -6.76 -5.43 -5.65
N GLY A 147 -6.76 -5.67 -6.94
CA GLY A 147 -7.54 -6.70 -7.60
C GLY A 147 -7.03 -6.87 -9.01
N LEU A 148 -7.93 -7.28 -9.90
CA LEU A 148 -7.73 -7.20 -11.33
C LEU A 148 -8.16 -5.82 -11.81
N ILE A 149 -7.22 -5.05 -12.36
CA ILE A 149 -7.54 -3.85 -13.11
C ILE A 149 -7.92 -4.30 -14.52
N TYR A 150 -9.07 -3.88 -15.02
CA TYR A 150 -9.52 -4.21 -16.37
C TYR A 150 -9.81 -2.96 -17.20
N ASN A 151 -9.67 -3.11 -18.53
CA ASN A 151 -10.07 -2.13 -19.52
C ASN A 151 -11.52 -2.42 -19.94
N GLN A 152 -12.45 -1.59 -19.46
CA GLN A 152 -13.88 -1.76 -19.68
C GLN A 152 -14.24 -1.76 -21.18
N ALA A 153 -13.63 -0.92 -22.00
CA ALA A 153 -13.91 -0.88 -23.44
C ALA A 153 -13.61 -2.21 -24.13
N ILE A 154 -12.53 -2.91 -23.76
CA ILE A 154 -12.20 -4.24 -24.31
C ILE A 154 -13.23 -5.29 -23.89
N PHE A 155 -13.72 -5.22 -22.64
CA PHE A 155 -14.78 -6.11 -22.16
C PHE A 155 -16.11 -5.83 -22.86
N GLU A 156 -16.47 -4.56 -23.09
CA GLU A 156 -17.67 -4.19 -23.83
C GLU A 156 -17.64 -4.69 -25.28
N ASP A 157 -16.48 -4.57 -25.96
CA ASP A 157 -16.27 -5.14 -27.28
C ASP A 157 -16.43 -6.67 -27.26
N TYR A 158 -15.88 -7.35 -26.25
CA TYR A 158 -16.04 -8.79 -26.06
C TYR A 158 -17.51 -9.20 -25.84
N PHE A 159 -18.23 -8.52 -24.96
CA PHE A 159 -19.63 -8.81 -24.67
C PHE A 159 -20.55 -8.62 -25.88
N ALA A 160 -20.18 -7.73 -26.80
CA ALA A 160 -20.91 -7.52 -28.04
C ALA A 160 -20.68 -8.62 -29.09
N MET A 161 -19.71 -9.51 -28.88
CA MET A 161 -19.39 -10.56 -29.85
C MET A 161 -20.40 -11.70 -29.83
N ASP A 162 -20.80 -12.17 -31.01
CA ASP A 162 -21.59 -13.39 -31.14
C ASP A 162 -20.89 -14.57 -30.46
N GLY A 163 -21.59 -15.22 -29.53
CA GLY A 163 -21.10 -16.43 -28.84
C GLY A 163 -20.16 -16.18 -27.65
N ALA A 164 -19.97 -14.93 -27.22
CA ALA A 164 -19.25 -14.60 -25.99
C ALA A 164 -19.80 -15.38 -24.78
N LYS A 165 -18.93 -15.69 -23.82
CA LYS A 165 -19.25 -16.47 -22.60
C LYS A 165 -19.94 -15.64 -21.52
N ALA A 166 -19.87 -14.32 -21.64
CA ALA A 166 -20.56 -13.36 -20.80
C ALA A 166 -21.13 -12.25 -21.68
N SER A 167 -22.17 -11.58 -21.19
CA SER A 167 -22.82 -10.43 -21.83
C SER A 167 -22.66 -9.13 -21.03
N SER A 168 -22.16 -9.25 -19.80
CA SER A 168 -21.83 -8.14 -18.90
C SER A 168 -20.88 -8.60 -17.80
N MET A 169 -20.34 -7.65 -17.03
CA MET A 169 -19.53 -7.96 -15.84
C MET A 169 -20.32 -8.72 -14.76
N ASP A 170 -21.65 -8.56 -14.70
CA ASP A 170 -22.51 -9.26 -13.73
C ASP A 170 -22.57 -10.78 -13.97
N ASP A 171 -22.22 -11.24 -15.18
CA ASP A 171 -22.13 -12.67 -15.51
C ASP A 171 -20.83 -13.31 -14.99
N ILE A 172 -19.91 -12.52 -14.40
CA ILE A 172 -18.59 -12.94 -13.92
C ILE A 172 -18.52 -12.78 -12.39
N SER A 173 -18.91 -13.81 -11.66
CA SER A 173 -19.05 -13.79 -10.20
C SER A 173 -18.22 -14.84 -9.46
N ASP A 174 -17.55 -15.73 -10.19
CA ASP A 174 -16.76 -16.83 -9.64
C ASP A 174 -15.63 -17.23 -10.59
N PHE A 175 -14.75 -18.12 -10.14
CA PHE A 175 -13.60 -18.55 -10.95
C PHE A 175 -14.00 -19.30 -12.21
N ASP A 176 -15.09 -20.08 -12.21
CA ASP A 176 -15.51 -20.85 -13.38
C ASP A 176 -16.01 -19.94 -14.51
N SER A 177 -16.86 -18.96 -14.19
CA SER A 177 -17.32 -17.93 -15.12
C SER A 177 -16.17 -17.04 -15.59
N PHE A 178 -15.30 -16.62 -14.68
CA PHE A 178 -14.11 -15.83 -14.99
C PHE A 178 -13.16 -16.57 -15.92
N LYS A 179 -12.81 -17.82 -15.61
CA LYS A 179 -11.97 -18.67 -16.44
C LYS A 179 -12.55 -18.86 -17.83
N ALA A 180 -13.86 -19.13 -17.93
CA ALA A 180 -14.52 -19.31 -19.22
C ALA A 180 -14.44 -18.05 -20.10
N VAL A 181 -14.59 -16.86 -19.51
CA VAL A 181 -14.43 -15.58 -20.21
C VAL A 181 -12.97 -15.37 -20.62
N VAL A 182 -12.02 -15.58 -19.72
CA VAL A 182 -10.59 -15.41 -20.00
C VAL A 182 -10.12 -16.31 -21.14
N GLU A 183 -10.40 -17.60 -21.07
CA GLU A 183 -9.97 -18.55 -22.11
C GLU A 183 -10.61 -18.25 -23.46
N ASP A 184 -11.88 -17.81 -23.48
CA ASP A 184 -12.58 -17.43 -24.72
C ASP A 184 -12.04 -16.11 -25.30
N MET A 185 -11.78 -15.10 -24.46
CA MET A 185 -11.12 -13.86 -24.88
C MET A 185 -9.71 -14.13 -25.43
N GLN A 186 -8.93 -15.00 -24.78
CA GLN A 186 -7.58 -15.36 -25.24
C GLN A 186 -7.63 -16.08 -26.59
N ALA A 187 -8.57 -17.00 -26.77
CA ALA A 187 -8.81 -17.67 -28.05
C ALA A 187 -9.24 -16.71 -29.17
N ARG A 188 -9.76 -15.53 -28.80
CA ARG A 188 -10.25 -14.49 -29.71
C ARG A 188 -9.40 -13.21 -29.66
N ALA A 189 -8.18 -13.29 -29.14
CA ALA A 189 -7.29 -12.14 -28.95
C ALA A 189 -7.10 -11.32 -30.24
N ASP A 190 -6.94 -11.99 -31.39
CA ASP A 190 -6.83 -11.35 -32.71
C ASP A 190 -8.08 -10.56 -33.11
N GLU A 191 -9.28 -11.03 -32.76
CA GLU A 191 -10.55 -10.34 -33.04
C GLU A 191 -10.75 -9.13 -32.12
N LEU A 192 -10.28 -9.24 -30.87
CA LEU A 192 -10.31 -8.18 -29.86
C LEU A 192 -9.16 -7.16 -30.03
N GLY A 193 -8.15 -7.46 -30.84
CA GLY A 193 -6.99 -6.59 -31.06
C GLY A 193 -6.02 -6.54 -29.87
N ILE A 194 -6.01 -7.58 -29.02
CA ILE A 194 -5.13 -7.69 -27.84
C ILE A 194 -4.02 -8.72 -28.09
N GLU A 195 -2.90 -8.59 -27.37
CA GLU A 195 -1.76 -9.52 -27.37
C GLU A 195 -1.88 -10.60 -26.27
N GLY A 196 -2.75 -10.37 -25.28
CA GLY A 196 -3.08 -11.31 -24.22
C GLY A 196 -4.25 -10.79 -23.40
N VAL A 197 -4.96 -11.68 -22.70
CA VAL A 197 -6.01 -11.25 -21.77
C VAL A 197 -5.39 -10.56 -20.56
N PHE A 198 -4.30 -11.10 -20.04
CA PHE A 198 -3.50 -10.50 -18.99
C PHE A 198 -2.22 -9.84 -19.52
N ALA A 199 -1.81 -8.75 -18.86
CA ALA A 199 -0.42 -8.30 -18.92
C ALA A 199 0.53 -9.40 -18.46
N ALA A 200 1.79 -9.34 -18.91
CA ALA A 200 2.82 -10.28 -18.51
C ALA A 200 2.90 -10.43 -16.99
N THR A 201 2.87 -11.66 -16.49
CA THR A 201 3.13 -11.97 -15.08
C THR A 201 4.57 -11.58 -14.75
N SER A 202 4.78 -10.52 -13.96
CA SER A 202 6.14 -10.05 -13.64
C SER A 202 6.78 -10.89 -12.53
N LEU A 203 7.72 -11.76 -12.88
CA LEU A 203 8.47 -12.59 -11.93
C LEU A 203 9.98 -12.30 -11.93
N ALA A 204 10.39 -11.16 -12.50
CA ALA A 204 11.78 -10.71 -12.36
C ALA A 204 12.12 -10.49 -10.89
N THR A 205 13.30 -10.95 -10.45
CA THR A 205 13.73 -10.86 -9.05
C THR A 205 13.61 -9.44 -8.49
N GLY A 206 12.85 -9.29 -7.40
CA GLY A 206 12.49 -8.01 -6.78
C GLY A 206 11.17 -7.41 -7.26
N GLU A 207 10.53 -7.97 -8.30
CA GLU A 207 9.32 -7.46 -8.95
C GLU A 207 8.12 -8.44 -8.81
N GLU A 208 8.31 -9.56 -8.12
CA GLU A 208 7.33 -10.63 -7.94
C GLU A 208 6.33 -10.41 -6.79
N TRP A 209 6.36 -9.24 -6.14
CA TRP A 209 5.55 -8.91 -4.96
C TRP A 209 4.04 -9.07 -5.19
N ARG A 210 3.55 -8.86 -6.42
CA ARG A 210 2.15 -9.09 -6.81
C ARG A 210 1.72 -10.54 -6.59
N TRP A 211 2.64 -11.48 -6.71
CA TRP A 211 2.36 -12.92 -6.67
C TRP A 211 2.69 -13.48 -5.29
N GLN A 212 3.91 -13.22 -4.80
CA GLN A 212 4.37 -13.74 -3.50
C GLN A 212 3.73 -13.05 -2.28
N THR A 213 3.09 -11.88 -2.48
CA THR A 213 2.43 -11.12 -1.40
C THR A 213 0.94 -10.94 -1.68
N HIS A 214 0.58 -10.26 -2.77
CA HIS A 214 -0.82 -9.86 -2.99
C HIS A 214 -1.70 -11.03 -3.40
N LEU A 215 -1.29 -11.83 -4.39
CA LEU A 215 -2.06 -13.03 -4.74
C LEU A 215 -2.07 -14.04 -3.58
N ALA A 216 -0.96 -14.17 -2.87
CA ALA A 216 -0.81 -15.05 -1.72
C ALA A 216 -1.68 -14.66 -0.51
N ASN A 217 -2.14 -13.41 -0.46
CA ASN A 217 -3.03 -12.93 0.59
C ASN A 217 -4.32 -13.75 0.67
N ILE A 218 -4.91 -14.06 -0.49
CA ILE A 218 -6.22 -14.71 -0.62
C ILE A 218 -6.24 -16.10 0.02
N PRO A 219 -5.37 -17.05 -0.36
CA PRO A 219 -5.37 -18.38 0.25
C PRO A 219 -5.03 -18.34 1.75
N VAL A 220 -4.16 -17.41 2.20
CA VAL A 220 -3.84 -17.26 3.63
C VAL A 220 -5.02 -16.68 4.39
N TYR A 221 -5.74 -15.71 3.81
CA TYR A 221 -6.94 -15.14 4.39
C TYR A 221 -8.00 -16.21 4.66
N TRP A 222 -8.30 -17.06 3.67
CA TRP A 222 -9.28 -18.12 3.84
C TRP A 222 -8.86 -19.14 4.90
N GLU A 223 -7.58 -19.52 4.95
CA GLU A 223 -7.06 -20.42 6.00
C GLU A 223 -7.16 -19.79 7.40
N TYR A 224 -6.96 -18.48 7.51
CA TYR A 224 -7.13 -17.73 8.76
C TYR A 224 -8.60 -17.64 9.18
N GLU A 225 -9.49 -17.33 8.24
CA GLU A 225 -10.93 -17.24 8.46
C GLU A 225 -11.50 -18.57 8.95
N GLU A 226 -11.16 -19.68 8.28
CA GLU A 226 -11.59 -21.04 8.66
C GLU A 226 -11.09 -21.46 10.05
N ALA A 227 -9.88 -21.05 10.42
CA ALA A 227 -9.30 -21.32 11.72
C ALA A 227 -9.77 -20.34 12.82
N GLY A 228 -10.42 -19.23 12.45
CA GLY A 228 -10.81 -18.17 13.38
C GLY A 228 -9.61 -17.45 14.02
N VAL A 229 -8.52 -17.29 13.27
CA VAL A 229 -7.28 -16.65 13.72
C VAL A 229 -6.89 -15.49 12.81
N THR A 230 -5.96 -14.66 13.25
CA THR A 230 -5.40 -13.55 12.46
C THR A 230 -3.90 -13.70 12.21
N ASP A 231 -3.27 -14.74 12.76
CA ASP A 231 -1.86 -15.10 12.57
C ASP A 231 -1.66 -16.60 12.84
N MET A 232 -0.62 -17.20 12.27
CA MET A 232 -0.26 -18.61 12.44
C MET A 232 1.26 -18.81 12.54
N GLU A 233 1.73 -19.58 13.52
CA GLU A 233 3.15 -19.97 13.63
C GLU A 233 3.56 -20.98 12.54
N GLU A 234 2.67 -21.91 12.22
CA GLU A 234 2.78 -22.88 11.13
C GLU A 234 1.52 -22.77 10.28
N ILE A 235 1.68 -22.80 8.94
CA ILE A 235 0.57 -22.72 7.99
C ILE A 235 0.57 -23.96 7.10
N GLY A 236 -0.62 -24.47 6.78
CA GLY A 236 -0.78 -25.63 5.89
C GLY A 236 -0.80 -25.26 4.41
N PHE A 237 -1.10 -23.99 4.09
CA PHE A 237 -1.38 -23.52 2.73
C PHE A 237 -2.49 -24.34 2.06
N THR A 238 -3.58 -24.53 2.81
CA THR A 238 -4.72 -25.39 2.49
C THR A 238 -5.44 -25.01 1.20
N HIS A 239 -5.38 -23.73 0.83
CA HIS A 239 -5.92 -23.16 -0.42
C HIS A 239 -4.89 -23.06 -1.55
N ALA A 240 -3.82 -23.88 -1.53
CA ALA A 240 -2.77 -23.89 -2.56
C ALA A 240 -3.31 -24.14 -3.98
N GLU A 241 -4.27 -25.06 -4.14
CA GLU A 241 -4.87 -25.33 -5.46
C GLU A 241 -5.69 -24.14 -5.98
N ASN A 242 -6.34 -23.38 -5.10
CA ASN A 242 -7.04 -22.16 -5.47
C ASN A 242 -6.08 -21.05 -5.90
N TYR A 243 -4.95 -20.91 -5.21
CA TYR A 243 -3.87 -20.03 -5.68
C TYR A 243 -3.37 -20.49 -7.06
N LYS A 244 -3.14 -21.80 -7.24
CA LYS A 244 -2.66 -22.37 -8.50
C LYS A 244 -3.61 -22.10 -9.66
N ASN A 245 -4.91 -22.27 -9.44
CA ASN A 245 -5.97 -22.04 -10.42
C ASN A 245 -5.83 -20.67 -11.11
N ILE A 246 -5.75 -19.61 -10.30
CA ILE A 246 -5.64 -18.24 -10.82
C ILE A 246 -4.23 -17.94 -11.33
N PHE A 247 -3.18 -18.47 -10.69
CA PHE A 247 -1.80 -18.26 -11.11
C PHE A 247 -1.52 -18.88 -12.49
N ASP A 248 -1.97 -20.10 -12.73
CA ASP A 248 -1.89 -20.74 -14.05
C ASP A 248 -2.72 -19.97 -15.09
N LEU A 249 -3.92 -19.51 -14.73
CA LEU A 249 -4.74 -18.71 -15.63
C LEU A 249 -4.02 -17.43 -16.10
N TYR A 250 -3.29 -16.75 -15.19
CA TYR A 250 -2.41 -15.64 -15.55
C TYR A 250 -1.29 -16.06 -16.49
N LEU A 251 -0.56 -17.14 -16.17
CA LEU A 251 0.58 -17.61 -16.95
C LEU A 251 0.17 -18.04 -18.38
N GLU A 252 -0.97 -18.71 -18.51
CA GLU A 252 -1.44 -19.31 -19.77
C GLU A 252 -2.12 -18.30 -20.70
N ASN A 253 -2.62 -17.16 -20.17
CA ASN A 253 -3.40 -16.17 -20.92
C ASN A 253 -2.76 -14.77 -20.86
N SER A 254 -1.43 -14.69 -20.77
CA SER A 254 -0.68 -13.43 -20.80
C SER A 254 -0.05 -13.13 -22.17
N THR A 255 0.52 -11.94 -22.31
CA THR A 255 1.27 -11.50 -23.50
C THR A 255 2.55 -12.30 -23.78
N VAL A 256 3.01 -13.11 -22.82
CA VAL A 256 4.22 -13.92 -22.94
C VAL A 256 4.03 -15.34 -22.43
N GLU A 257 4.82 -16.25 -22.99
CA GLU A 257 4.91 -17.62 -22.50
C GLU A 257 5.37 -17.66 -21.03
N PRO A 258 4.90 -18.64 -20.23
CA PRO A 258 5.23 -18.76 -18.80
C PRO A 258 6.74 -18.69 -18.51
N ALA A 259 7.57 -19.35 -19.33
CA ALA A 259 9.02 -19.38 -19.15
C ALA A 259 9.73 -18.02 -19.34
N LEU A 260 9.03 -17.01 -19.88
CA LEU A 260 9.57 -15.65 -20.06
C LEU A 260 9.20 -14.70 -18.91
N THR A 261 8.23 -15.08 -18.07
CA THR A 261 7.77 -14.27 -16.93
C THR A 261 8.87 -13.87 -15.94
N PRO A 262 9.94 -14.67 -15.69
CA PRO A 262 11.04 -14.24 -14.82
C PRO A 262 11.91 -13.12 -15.42
N SER A 263 11.68 -12.73 -16.67
CA SER A 263 12.36 -11.59 -17.32
C SER A 263 11.52 -10.32 -17.37
N LYS A 264 10.29 -10.37 -16.84
CA LYS A 264 9.29 -9.30 -16.93
C LYS A 264 9.19 -8.54 -15.63
N THR A 265 9.11 -7.22 -15.75
CA THR A 265 9.00 -6.25 -14.65
C THR A 265 7.57 -5.75 -14.50
N VAL A 266 7.25 -5.10 -13.37
CA VAL A 266 5.94 -4.45 -13.21
C VAL A 266 5.71 -3.39 -14.28
N THR A 267 6.75 -2.63 -14.64
CA THR A 267 6.70 -1.61 -15.69
C THR A 267 6.29 -2.19 -17.05
N ASP A 268 6.80 -3.37 -17.42
CA ASP A 268 6.39 -4.05 -18.66
C ASP A 268 4.88 -4.31 -18.64
N SER A 269 4.35 -4.83 -17.53
CA SER A 269 2.92 -5.12 -17.39
C SER A 269 2.06 -3.86 -17.46
N MET A 270 2.49 -2.77 -16.81
CA MET A 270 1.76 -1.50 -16.83
C MET A 270 1.76 -0.86 -18.22
N GLN A 271 2.88 -0.99 -18.95
CA GLN A 271 2.96 -0.52 -20.32
C GLN A 271 2.05 -1.31 -21.27
N GLU A 272 1.99 -2.64 -21.11
CA GLU A 272 1.07 -3.47 -21.89
C GLU A 272 -0.39 -3.06 -21.66
N PHE A 273 -0.78 -2.81 -20.41
CA PHE A 273 -2.13 -2.33 -20.07
C PHE A 273 -2.40 -0.93 -20.63
N ALA A 274 -1.54 0.05 -20.34
CA ALA A 274 -1.72 1.44 -20.77
C ALA A 274 -1.78 1.58 -22.30
N THR A 275 -1.06 0.75 -23.04
CA THR A 275 -1.07 0.77 -24.52
C THR A 275 -2.20 -0.06 -25.14
N GLY A 276 -3.15 -0.55 -24.33
CA GLY A 276 -4.34 -1.28 -24.79
C GLY A 276 -4.04 -2.67 -25.35
N LYS A 277 -2.86 -3.23 -25.06
CA LYS A 277 -2.46 -4.56 -25.56
C LYS A 277 -3.12 -5.69 -24.80
N VAL A 278 -3.71 -5.42 -23.65
CA VAL A 278 -4.30 -6.43 -22.78
C VAL A 278 -5.61 -5.96 -22.18
N ALA A 279 -6.48 -6.92 -21.84
CA ALA A 279 -7.74 -6.63 -21.18
C ALA A 279 -7.57 -6.36 -19.69
N MET A 280 -6.59 -7.00 -19.04
CA MET A 280 -6.45 -6.98 -17.58
C MET A 280 -5.00 -6.97 -17.09
N VAL A 281 -4.81 -6.45 -15.87
CA VAL A 281 -3.58 -6.61 -15.10
C VAL A 281 -3.88 -6.64 -13.60
N GLN A 282 -3.28 -7.58 -12.86
CA GLN A 282 -3.34 -7.53 -11.41
C GLN A 282 -2.46 -6.39 -10.88
N ASN A 283 -3.02 -5.42 -10.16
CA ASN A 283 -2.28 -4.38 -9.46
C ASN A 283 -3.21 -3.65 -8.45
N GLY A 284 -2.68 -2.68 -7.71
CA GLY A 284 -3.47 -1.83 -6.81
C GLY A 284 -3.69 -0.42 -7.34
N ASN A 285 -4.34 0.43 -6.55
CA ASN A 285 -4.65 1.81 -6.94
C ASN A 285 -3.40 2.65 -7.26
N TRP A 286 -2.25 2.36 -6.67
CA TRP A 286 -0.98 3.00 -7.05
C TRP A 286 -0.62 2.81 -8.53
N ALA A 287 -1.19 1.80 -9.20
CA ALA A 287 -1.04 1.58 -10.64
C ALA A 287 -1.53 2.76 -11.48
N TRP A 288 -2.45 3.58 -10.98
CA TRP A 288 -2.92 4.76 -11.71
C TRP A 288 -1.77 5.69 -12.09
N SER A 289 -0.86 5.99 -11.15
CA SER A 289 0.34 6.77 -11.45
C SER A 289 1.29 6.05 -12.42
N GLN A 290 1.29 4.72 -12.39
CA GLN A 290 2.08 3.89 -13.30
C GLN A 290 1.47 3.80 -14.71
N ILE A 291 0.19 4.13 -14.89
CA ILE A 291 -0.53 4.03 -16.17
C ILE A 291 -0.70 5.40 -16.81
N LYS A 292 -1.19 6.40 -16.07
CA LYS A 292 -1.56 7.72 -16.60
C LYS A 292 -0.38 8.46 -17.22
N ASP A 293 0.80 8.25 -16.68
CA ASP A 293 2.04 8.93 -17.08
C ASP A 293 2.80 8.16 -18.18
N ILE A 294 2.29 7.01 -18.64
CA ILE A 294 2.90 6.25 -19.74
C ILE A 294 2.67 6.96 -21.07
N GLU A 295 3.76 7.21 -21.79
CA GLU A 295 3.71 7.74 -23.15
C GLU A 295 2.96 6.75 -24.07
N GLY A 296 1.89 7.24 -24.70
CA GLY A 296 1.05 6.42 -25.56
C GLY A 296 -0.04 5.65 -24.81
N ASN A 297 -0.39 6.05 -23.58
CA ASN A 297 -1.60 5.57 -22.93
C ASN A 297 -2.84 5.83 -23.83
N VAL A 298 -3.62 4.78 -24.09
CA VAL A 298 -4.84 4.80 -24.91
C VAL A 298 -6.09 4.42 -24.12
N VAL A 299 -5.93 3.99 -22.87
CA VAL A 299 -7.06 3.59 -22.01
C VAL A 299 -7.64 4.84 -21.37
N ALA A 300 -8.94 5.07 -21.57
CA ALA A 300 -9.64 6.21 -20.96
C ALA A 300 -9.74 6.01 -19.44
N GLU A 301 -9.68 7.10 -18.67
CA GLU A 301 -9.70 7.03 -17.20
C GLU A 301 -10.98 6.35 -16.70
N GLU A 302 -12.11 6.63 -17.34
CA GLU A 302 -13.40 6.04 -17.04
C GLU A 302 -13.48 4.53 -17.33
N ASP A 303 -12.61 4.00 -18.20
CA ASP A 303 -12.57 2.59 -18.58
C ASP A 303 -11.62 1.77 -17.69
N ILE A 304 -10.88 2.40 -16.78
CA ILE A 304 -9.99 1.70 -15.84
C ILE A 304 -10.78 1.32 -14.61
N LYS A 305 -11.04 0.02 -14.44
CA LYS A 305 -11.95 -0.50 -13.41
C LYS A 305 -11.31 -1.62 -12.61
N PHE A 306 -11.86 -1.88 -11.42
CA PHE A 306 -11.46 -3.03 -10.60
C PHE A 306 -12.49 -4.18 -10.68
N MET A 307 -11.99 -5.41 -10.69
CA MET A 307 -12.77 -6.61 -10.38
C MET A 307 -12.06 -7.49 -9.33
N PRO A 308 -12.80 -8.31 -8.58
CA PRO A 308 -12.21 -9.26 -7.63
C PRO A 308 -11.28 -10.25 -8.31
N ILE A 309 -10.37 -10.84 -7.54
CA ILE A 309 -9.53 -11.95 -7.98
C ILE A 309 -10.25 -13.24 -7.59
N TYR A 310 -10.87 -13.91 -8.56
CA TYR A 310 -11.51 -15.21 -8.34
C TYR A 310 -10.47 -16.33 -8.39
N THR A 311 -10.55 -17.27 -7.45
CA THR A 311 -9.60 -18.36 -7.23
C THR A 311 -10.28 -19.74 -7.12
N GLY A 312 -11.61 -19.76 -7.02
CA GLY A 312 -12.44 -20.96 -6.92
C GLY A 312 -12.68 -21.42 -5.49
N VAL A 313 -12.48 -20.55 -4.50
CA VAL A 313 -12.79 -20.86 -3.10
C VAL A 313 -14.30 -20.73 -2.89
N GLU A 314 -14.91 -21.65 -2.14
CA GLU A 314 -16.34 -21.59 -1.83
C GLU A 314 -16.69 -20.28 -1.09
N GLY A 315 -17.65 -19.51 -1.60
CA GLY A 315 -18.07 -18.23 -1.02
C GLY A 315 -17.38 -16.99 -1.61
N GLU A 316 -16.45 -17.15 -2.57
CA GLU A 316 -15.77 -16.03 -3.22
C GLU A 316 -16.70 -15.06 -3.95
N GLU A 317 -17.91 -15.49 -4.33
CA GLU A 317 -18.92 -14.66 -4.98
C GLU A 317 -19.41 -13.50 -4.12
N SER A 318 -19.24 -13.64 -2.79
CA SER A 318 -19.57 -12.62 -1.80
C SER A 318 -18.39 -11.70 -1.47
N LYS A 319 -17.23 -11.91 -2.07
CA LYS A 319 -16.01 -11.16 -1.78
C LYS A 319 -15.71 -10.11 -2.85
N GLY A 320 -15.25 -8.95 -2.39
CA GLY A 320 -14.80 -7.84 -3.22
C GLY A 320 -13.30 -7.92 -3.54
N ILE A 321 -12.73 -6.78 -3.93
CA ILE A 321 -11.27 -6.64 -4.06
C ILE A 321 -10.58 -6.71 -2.69
N ASN A 322 -9.25 -6.85 -2.70
CA ASN A 322 -8.48 -6.91 -1.46
C ASN A 322 -8.21 -5.48 -0.98
N ILE A 323 -8.71 -5.10 0.20
CA ILE A 323 -8.57 -3.74 0.75
C ILE A 323 -7.95 -3.83 2.13
N GLY A 324 -7.00 -2.95 2.41
CA GLY A 324 -6.32 -2.94 3.69
C GLY A 324 -5.32 -1.81 3.79
N THR A 325 -4.42 -1.95 4.75
CA THR A 325 -3.41 -0.94 5.05
C THR A 325 -2.24 -1.60 5.76
N GLU A 326 -1.03 -1.11 5.51
CA GLU A 326 0.19 -1.57 6.19
C GLU A 326 0.78 -0.50 7.11
N ALA A 327 0.44 0.78 6.91
CA ALA A 327 1.06 1.90 7.61
C ALA A 327 0.06 2.58 8.58
N PHE A 328 0.26 2.32 9.87
CA PHE A 328 -0.60 2.83 10.93
C PHE A 328 0.10 3.94 11.71
N MET A 329 -0.54 5.09 11.87
CA MET A 329 0.02 6.19 12.66
C MET A 329 -0.06 5.88 14.14
N ALA A 330 1.07 6.06 14.79
CA ALA A 330 1.23 5.95 16.23
C ALA A 330 1.77 7.26 16.79
N VAL A 331 1.24 7.64 17.95
CA VAL A 331 1.77 8.76 18.74
C VAL A 331 2.79 8.21 19.72
N ASN A 332 3.93 8.89 19.88
CA ASN A 332 5.00 8.44 20.76
C ASN A 332 4.63 8.63 22.23
N ALA A 333 4.38 7.53 22.94
CA ALA A 333 4.08 7.50 24.37
C ALA A 333 5.19 8.07 25.26
N ARG A 334 6.40 8.27 24.73
CA ARG A 334 7.56 8.84 25.43
C ARG A 334 7.78 10.32 25.14
N ALA A 335 7.03 10.92 24.22
CA ALA A 335 7.02 12.36 24.01
C ALA A 335 6.41 13.07 25.23
N SER A 336 6.62 14.40 25.36
CA SER A 336 5.98 15.18 26.42
C SER A 336 4.46 15.17 26.26
N GLU A 337 3.69 15.35 27.33
CA GLU A 337 2.22 15.42 27.24
C GLU A 337 1.75 16.53 26.28
N ALA A 338 2.47 17.65 26.24
CA ALA A 338 2.19 18.74 25.32
C ALA A 338 2.45 18.36 23.85
N ASP A 339 3.54 17.64 23.56
CA ASP A 339 3.83 17.16 22.21
C ASP A 339 2.87 16.03 21.77
N GLN A 340 2.46 15.17 22.71
CA GLN A 340 1.44 14.14 22.45
C GLN A 340 0.12 14.79 22.05
N GLN A 341 -0.34 15.80 22.82
CA GLN A 341 -1.56 16.51 22.52
C GLN A 341 -1.47 17.28 21.19
N ALA A 342 -0.37 18.03 20.98
CA ALA A 342 -0.14 18.74 19.71
C ALA A 342 -0.14 17.80 18.50
N THR A 343 0.37 16.58 18.67
CA THR A 343 0.36 15.55 17.63
C THR A 343 -1.04 15.00 17.37
N ILE A 344 -1.82 14.72 18.42
CA ILE A 344 -3.22 14.28 18.30
C ILE A 344 -4.05 15.36 17.60
N ASP A 345 -3.86 16.63 17.98
CA ASP A 345 -4.57 17.77 17.38
C ASP A 345 -4.22 17.94 15.90
N PHE A 346 -2.94 17.77 15.53
CA PHE A 346 -2.51 17.79 14.13
C PHE A 346 -3.13 16.66 13.31
N VAL A 347 -3.18 15.43 13.84
CA VAL A 347 -3.82 14.30 13.15
C VAL A 347 -5.33 14.54 13.01
N ASN A 348 -6.00 15.01 14.06
CA ASN A 348 -7.41 15.37 13.97
C ASN A 348 -7.64 16.43 12.89
N TRP A 349 -6.89 17.54 12.93
CA TRP A 349 -6.99 18.59 11.90
C TRP A 349 -6.80 18.04 10.49
N LEU A 350 -5.79 17.19 10.27
CA LEU A 350 -5.49 16.65 8.95
C LEU A 350 -6.62 15.77 8.40
N PHE A 351 -7.37 15.07 9.27
CA PHE A 351 -8.40 14.11 8.85
C PHE A 351 -9.85 14.55 9.14
N SER A 352 -10.09 15.70 9.75
CA SER A 352 -11.45 16.20 10.03
C SER A 352 -11.69 17.67 9.67
N SER A 353 -10.65 18.45 9.37
CA SER A 353 -10.83 19.82 8.85
C SER A 353 -11.05 19.83 7.34
N GLU A 354 -11.76 20.84 6.83
CA GLU A 354 -12.01 20.99 5.38
C GLU A 354 -10.68 21.08 4.59
N GLU A 355 -9.73 21.89 5.06
CA GLU A 355 -8.42 22.06 4.43
C GLU A 355 -7.54 20.80 4.55
N GLY A 356 -7.48 20.19 5.74
CA GLY A 356 -6.75 18.94 5.95
C GLY A 356 -7.29 17.80 5.09
N MET A 357 -8.61 17.60 5.04
CA MET A 357 -9.24 16.58 4.21
C MET A 357 -8.96 16.82 2.72
N GLN A 358 -8.93 18.07 2.26
CA GLN A 358 -8.55 18.40 0.89
C GLN A 358 -7.11 17.97 0.58
N TYR A 359 -6.15 18.28 1.46
CA TYR A 359 -4.77 17.80 1.33
C TYR A 359 -4.70 16.26 1.28
N VAL A 360 -5.50 15.57 2.11
CA VAL A 360 -5.53 14.11 2.15
C VAL A 360 -6.07 13.51 0.84
N THR A 361 -7.18 14.05 0.30
CA THR A 361 -7.80 13.47 -0.92
C THR A 361 -7.14 13.93 -2.22
N GLU A 362 -6.78 15.22 -2.34
CA GLU A 362 -6.35 15.82 -3.60
C GLU A 362 -4.83 15.77 -3.78
N ASP A 363 -4.08 16.15 -2.75
CA ASP A 363 -2.62 16.28 -2.86
C ASP A 363 -1.87 15.00 -2.46
N LEU A 364 -2.33 14.32 -1.41
CA LEU A 364 -1.78 13.03 -0.98
C LEU A 364 -2.40 11.86 -1.77
N GLY A 365 -3.61 12.03 -2.32
CA GLY A 365 -4.31 10.98 -3.07
C GLY A 365 -4.72 9.78 -2.22
N PHE A 366 -4.95 9.98 -0.92
CA PHE A 366 -5.27 8.91 0.01
C PHE A 366 -6.76 8.64 0.07
N ILE A 367 -7.11 7.36 0.20
CA ILE A 367 -8.46 6.92 0.55
C ILE A 367 -8.50 6.83 2.07
N ALA A 368 -9.00 7.88 2.72
CA ALA A 368 -8.96 7.98 4.17
C ALA A 368 -10.14 7.21 4.79
N PRO A 369 -9.90 6.23 5.69
CA PRO A 369 -10.95 5.34 6.20
C PRO A 369 -11.77 5.96 7.35
N PHE A 370 -12.07 7.25 7.29
CA PHE A 370 -12.76 7.99 8.36
C PHE A 370 -14.16 8.46 7.93
N LYS A 371 -15.11 8.48 8.87
CA LYS A 371 -16.50 8.89 8.63
C LYS A 371 -16.59 10.36 8.22
N SER A 372 -15.68 11.19 8.71
CA SER A 372 -15.61 12.62 8.37
C SER A 372 -15.46 12.87 6.87
N PHE A 373 -14.83 11.96 6.13
CA PHE A 373 -14.67 12.10 4.68
C PHE A 373 -15.98 11.85 3.93
N GLY A 374 -16.92 11.07 4.48
CA GLY A 374 -18.17 10.72 3.80
C GLY A 374 -17.90 10.10 2.42
N ASP A 375 -18.42 10.74 1.36
CA ASP A 375 -18.21 10.34 -0.03
C ASP A 375 -16.95 10.99 -0.68
N SER A 376 -16.16 11.75 0.10
CA SER A 376 -14.95 12.42 -0.40
C SER A 376 -13.84 11.40 -0.60
N THR A 377 -13.48 11.19 -1.87
CA THR A 377 -12.44 10.25 -2.30
C THR A 377 -11.56 10.92 -3.37
N PRO A 378 -10.28 10.53 -3.53
CA PRO A 378 -9.46 11.00 -4.64
C PRO A 378 -10.15 10.77 -5.99
N SER A 379 -9.97 11.68 -6.95
CA SER A 379 -10.55 11.55 -8.30
C SER A 379 -9.86 10.49 -9.17
N ASP A 380 -8.84 9.82 -8.65
CA ASP A 380 -8.21 8.65 -9.25
C ASP A 380 -9.28 7.58 -9.53
N PRO A 381 -9.41 7.08 -10.78
CA PRO A 381 -10.44 6.10 -11.12
C PRO A 381 -10.36 4.85 -10.23
N LEU A 382 -9.17 4.37 -9.88
CA LEU A 382 -9.00 3.20 -9.02
C LEU A 382 -9.35 3.50 -7.55
N ALA A 383 -9.16 4.74 -7.09
CA ALA A 383 -9.60 5.15 -5.75
C ALA A 383 -11.12 5.23 -5.63
N VAL A 384 -11.79 5.70 -6.69
CA VAL A 384 -13.26 5.68 -6.78
C VAL A 384 -13.79 4.26 -6.71
N GLU A 385 -13.18 3.32 -7.44
CA GLU A 385 -13.58 1.91 -7.43
C GLU A 385 -13.35 1.26 -6.05
N ILE A 386 -12.22 1.55 -5.37
CA ILE A 386 -12.00 1.08 -3.99
C ILE A 386 -13.11 1.56 -3.05
N ASN A 387 -13.46 2.85 -3.09
CA ASN A 387 -14.55 3.37 -2.26
C ASN A 387 -15.89 2.68 -2.56
N ALA A 388 -16.16 2.36 -3.83
CA ALA A 388 -17.34 1.59 -4.21
C ALA A 388 -17.34 0.20 -3.57
N TYR A 389 -16.23 -0.55 -3.62
CA TYR A 389 -16.12 -1.86 -2.96
C TYR A 389 -16.19 -1.79 -1.42
N MET A 390 -15.67 -0.73 -0.80
CA MET A 390 -15.77 -0.56 0.66
C MET A 390 -17.20 -0.33 1.14
N THR A 391 -18.04 0.24 0.29
CA THR A 391 -19.41 0.64 0.62
C THR A 391 -20.45 -0.32 0.04
N ASP A 392 -20.02 -1.35 -0.69
CA ASP A 392 -20.86 -2.39 -1.27
C ASP A 392 -21.37 -3.36 -0.18
N PRO A 393 -22.69 -3.43 0.07
CA PRO A 393 -23.25 -4.34 1.08
C PRO A 393 -23.25 -5.81 0.66
N ASP A 394 -23.06 -6.11 -0.63
CA ASP A 394 -23.14 -7.44 -1.21
C ASP A 394 -21.75 -8.06 -1.46
N ARG A 395 -20.67 -7.25 -1.41
CA ARG A 395 -19.29 -7.68 -1.64
C ARG A 395 -18.36 -7.23 -0.52
N GLU A 396 -18.03 -8.14 0.37
CA GLU A 396 -17.11 -7.89 1.48
C GLU A 396 -15.65 -7.86 0.98
N PRO A 397 -14.89 -6.77 1.18
CA PRO A 397 -13.48 -6.74 0.82
C PRO A 397 -12.64 -7.78 1.56
N ILE A 398 -11.63 -8.36 0.88
CA ILE A 398 -10.68 -9.26 1.53
C ILE A 398 -9.60 -8.43 2.26
N PRO A 399 -9.42 -8.58 3.58
CA PRO A 399 -8.40 -7.84 4.32
C PRO A 399 -6.97 -8.27 3.97
N TRP A 400 -6.02 -7.36 4.14
CA TRP A 400 -4.60 -7.61 3.90
C TRP A 400 -3.95 -8.37 5.07
N VAL A 401 -4.07 -9.69 5.07
CA VAL A 401 -3.41 -10.57 6.04
C VAL A 401 -1.91 -10.74 5.76
N PHE A 402 -1.41 -10.35 4.58
CA PHE A 402 0.01 -10.46 4.27
C PHE A 402 0.93 -9.61 5.17
N THR A 403 0.37 -8.69 5.95
CA THR A 403 1.07 -7.94 7.00
C THR A 403 1.56 -8.84 8.14
N THR A 404 1.05 -10.09 8.23
CA THR A 404 1.51 -11.11 9.18
C THR A 404 2.51 -12.10 8.57
N PHE A 405 2.81 -11.98 7.26
CA PHE A 405 3.74 -12.88 6.60
C PHE A 405 5.12 -12.83 7.30
N PRO A 406 5.80 -13.97 7.46
CA PRO A 406 6.86 -14.09 8.47
C PRO A 406 8.05 -13.14 8.28
N SER A 407 8.55 -13.00 7.04
CA SER A 407 9.71 -12.16 6.76
C SER A 407 9.83 -11.85 5.27
N GLN A 408 10.73 -10.93 4.93
CA GLN A 408 11.14 -10.68 3.54
C GLN A 408 11.81 -11.91 2.92
N ALA A 409 12.59 -12.67 3.71
CA ALA A 409 13.25 -13.89 3.23
C ALA A 409 12.23 -14.98 2.88
N PHE A 410 11.15 -15.11 3.65
CA PHE A 410 10.02 -15.97 3.29
C PHE A 410 9.44 -15.59 1.92
N LYS A 411 9.16 -14.29 1.73
CA LYS A 411 8.61 -13.78 0.47
C LYS A 411 9.53 -14.15 -0.68
N GLU A 412 10.81 -13.77 -0.62
CA GLU A 412 11.82 -14.05 -1.65
C GLU A 412 11.94 -15.55 -2.00
N ASP A 413 11.93 -16.45 -1.01
CA ASP A 413 11.96 -17.90 -1.25
C ASP A 413 10.73 -18.36 -2.05
N PHE A 414 9.53 -17.87 -1.66
CA PHE A 414 8.29 -18.22 -2.34
C PHE A 414 8.22 -17.63 -3.76
N GLY A 415 8.61 -16.37 -3.93
CA GLY A 415 8.74 -15.70 -5.22
C GLY A 415 9.67 -16.44 -6.19
N GLN A 416 10.82 -16.91 -5.68
CA GLN A 416 11.74 -17.73 -6.46
C GLN A 416 11.11 -19.05 -6.89
N ALA A 417 10.38 -19.74 -6.00
CA ALA A 417 9.70 -20.99 -6.32
C ALA A 417 8.63 -20.78 -7.41
N LEU A 418 7.84 -19.70 -7.34
CA LEU A 418 6.87 -19.33 -8.38
C LEU A 418 7.55 -19.11 -9.75
N ALA A 419 8.68 -18.40 -9.78
CA ALA A 419 9.44 -18.18 -11.01
C ALA A 419 10.02 -19.49 -11.60
N GLN A 420 10.45 -20.43 -10.75
CA GLN A 420 10.89 -21.75 -11.19
C GLN A 420 9.75 -22.59 -11.74
N TYR A 421 8.57 -22.53 -11.11
CA TYR A 421 7.37 -23.23 -11.57
C TYR A 421 6.91 -22.69 -12.92
N ALA A 422 6.83 -21.36 -13.08
CA ALA A 422 6.51 -20.72 -14.36
C ALA A 422 7.51 -21.10 -15.48
N SER A 423 8.76 -21.38 -15.12
CA SER A 423 9.80 -21.86 -16.06
C SER A 423 9.72 -23.37 -16.36
N GLY A 424 8.87 -24.12 -15.67
CA GLY A 424 8.79 -25.58 -15.75
C GLY A 424 9.96 -26.31 -15.11
N ASN A 425 10.68 -25.67 -14.18
CA ASN A 425 11.85 -26.25 -13.51
C ASN A 425 11.49 -27.02 -12.23
N VAL A 426 10.36 -26.70 -11.60
CA VAL A 426 9.83 -27.37 -10.41
C VAL A 426 8.35 -27.63 -10.59
N GLU A 427 7.85 -28.68 -9.94
CA GLU A 427 6.42 -28.99 -9.90
C GLU A 427 5.70 -28.13 -8.84
N TRP A 428 4.37 -28.03 -8.93
CA TRP A 428 3.57 -27.23 -7.99
C TRP A 428 3.74 -27.67 -6.53
N ASP A 429 3.86 -28.97 -6.27
CA ASP A 429 4.09 -29.50 -4.92
C ASP A 429 5.36 -28.92 -4.27
N GLU A 430 6.42 -28.64 -5.05
CA GLU A 430 7.65 -28.02 -4.54
C GLU A 430 7.43 -26.55 -4.17
N VAL A 431 6.51 -25.86 -4.84
CA VAL A 431 6.10 -24.48 -4.51
C VAL A 431 5.36 -24.47 -3.17
N VAL A 432 4.42 -25.41 -2.97
CA VAL A 432 3.67 -25.59 -1.72
C VAL A 432 4.62 -25.93 -0.57
N ASP A 433 5.52 -26.89 -0.77
CA ASP A 433 6.54 -27.26 0.20
C ASP A 433 7.42 -26.06 0.57
N THR A 434 7.82 -25.24 -0.41
CA THR A 434 8.63 -24.04 -0.16
C THR A 434 7.87 -23.05 0.71
N PHE A 435 6.59 -22.79 0.39
CA PHE A 435 5.74 -21.89 1.17
C PHE A 435 5.63 -22.35 2.62
N VAL A 436 5.18 -23.59 2.86
CA VAL A 436 4.95 -24.13 4.21
C VAL A 436 6.24 -24.18 5.04
N ASN A 437 7.31 -24.72 4.46
CA ASN A 437 8.57 -24.90 5.20
C ASN A 437 9.28 -23.56 5.47
N SER A 438 9.27 -22.63 4.50
CA SER A 438 9.85 -21.31 4.70
C SER A 438 9.03 -20.52 5.72
N TRP A 439 7.69 -20.65 5.70
CA TRP A 439 6.84 -19.97 6.69
C TRP A 439 7.20 -20.36 8.12
N ALA A 440 7.18 -21.66 8.42
CA ALA A 440 7.49 -22.18 9.75
C ALA A 440 8.92 -21.81 10.20
N ARG A 441 9.89 -21.90 9.27
CA ARG A 441 11.29 -21.53 9.53
C ARG A 441 11.42 -20.07 9.92
N GLU A 442 10.79 -19.16 9.18
CA GLU A 442 10.90 -17.73 9.40
C GLU A 442 10.09 -17.26 10.62
N LYS A 443 8.92 -17.86 10.90
CA LYS A 443 8.19 -17.60 12.16
C LYS A 443 9.01 -17.99 13.39
N ALA A 444 9.70 -19.13 13.35
CA ALA A 444 10.57 -19.56 14.45
C ALA A 444 11.74 -18.60 14.74
N ASN A 445 12.17 -17.81 13.76
CA ASN A 445 13.24 -16.81 13.92
C ASN A 445 12.78 -15.52 14.61
N LEU A 446 11.46 -15.31 14.75
CA LEU A 446 10.87 -14.13 15.40
C LEU A 446 10.71 -14.27 16.93
N GLY A 447 10.83 -15.49 17.46
CA GLY A 447 10.59 -15.86 18.86
C GLY A 447 11.80 -15.89 19.77
#